data_AF-A0A7S6S0J0-F1
#
_entry.id   AF-A0A7S6S0J0-F1
#
_cell.length_a   1.000
_cell.length_b   1.000
_cell.length_c   1.000
_cell.angle_alpha   90.00
_cell.angle_beta   90.00
_cell.angle_gamma   90.00
#
_symmetry.space_group_name_H-M   'P 1'
#
loop_
_entity.id
_entity.type
_entity.pdbx_description
1 polymer ?
#
loop_
_entity_poly.entity_id
_entity_poly.type
_entity_poly.pdbx_seq_one_letter_code
_entity_poly.pdbx_strand_id
1 'polypeptide(L)'
;MRFSNSTSLCSERMYRSFLQHTEPYDHSALTVRVRYSRSSEFSGACYYRDARIFINLGRTNRYPYPLATQVARSQSNRTHWWRELYRLTLADAYQLALFVYLHELYHYLVSRAGRGVRRKEAMCDRFAARVLVDAFGCPLRDSNGGAVPRDSWDFQDLHAFVAGAPRTAPRERAARIPVTIRGVRL
;
A
#
# COMPACT_ATOMS: atom_id res chain seq x y z
N MET A 1 4.80 -8.61 -12.10
CA MET A 1 4.64 -7.14 -12.12
C MET A 1 5.58 -6.55 -13.15
N ARG A 2 5.06 -5.73 -14.06
CA ARG A 2 5.87 -4.95 -15.02
C ARG A 2 6.09 -3.55 -14.44
N PHE A 3 7.33 -3.20 -14.12
CA PHE A 3 7.66 -1.95 -13.42
C PHE A 3 8.45 -0.99 -14.31
N SER A 4 8.12 0.30 -14.24
CA SER A 4 8.84 1.38 -14.90
C SER A 4 8.88 2.60 -13.99
N ASN A 5 10.04 3.26 -13.93
CA ASN A 5 10.27 4.45 -13.14
C ASN A 5 11.06 5.47 -13.96
N SER A 6 10.54 6.70 -14.06
CA SER A 6 11.20 7.84 -14.73
C SER A 6 11.57 8.98 -13.77
N THR A 7 11.64 8.68 -12.47
CA THR A 7 12.16 9.60 -11.44
C THR A 7 13.65 9.36 -11.19
N SER A 8 14.29 10.19 -10.36
CA SER A 8 15.66 9.96 -9.90
C SER A 8 15.79 8.89 -8.80
N LEU A 9 14.68 8.35 -8.30
CA LEU A 9 14.69 7.31 -7.27
C LEU A 9 15.23 5.98 -7.81
N CYS A 10 15.87 5.19 -6.96
CA CYS A 10 16.39 3.88 -7.34
C CYS A 10 15.24 2.91 -7.66
N SER A 11 15.16 2.51 -8.94
CA SER A 11 14.13 1.61 -9.46
C SER A 11 14.09 0.27 -8.73
N GLU A 12 15.24 -0.33 -8.46
CA GLU A 12 15.34 -1.64 -7.80
C GLU A 12 14.82 -1.58 -6.36
N ARG A 13 15.16 -0.53 -5.62
CA ARG A 13 14.68 -0.32 -4.24
C ARG A 13 13.15 -0.16 -4.21
N MET A 14 12.58 0.62 -5.13
CA MET A 14 11.12 0.76 -5.23
C MET A 14 10.44 -0.54 -5.62
N TYR A 15 10.95 -1.22 -6.66
CA TYR A 15 10.37 -2.48 -7.12
C TYR A 15 10.32 -3.53 -6.01
N ARG A 16 11.43 -3.71 -5.27
CA ARG A 16 11.48 -4.64 -4.13
C ARG A 16 10.47 -4.28 -3.05
N SER A 17 10.40 -3.01 -2.68
CA SER A 17 9.47 -2.52 -1.66
C SER A 17 8.01 -2.77 -2.08
N PHE A 18 7.67 -2.46 -3.33
CA PHE A 18 6.32 -2.70 -3.87
C PHE A 18 6.00 -4.19 -3.88
N LEU A 19 6.90 -5.02 -4.42
CA LEU A 19 6.72 -6.46 -4.51
C LEU A 19 6.51 -7.10 -3.13
N GLN A 20 7.33 -6.73 -2.14
CA GLN A 20 7.23 -7.22 -0.77
C GLN A 20 5.83 -7.00 -0.18
N HIS A 21 5.21 -5.85 -0.44
CA HIS A 21 3.89 -5.52 0.09
C HIS A 21 2.74 -5.86 -0.87
N THR A 22 3.04 -6.45 -2.02
CA THR A 22 2.03 -6.99 -2.94
C THR A 22 1.69 -8.44 -2.64
N GLU A 23 2.66 -9.20 -2.12
CA GLU A 23 2.41 -10.58 -1.71
C GLU A 23 1.35 -10.64 -0.59
N PRO A 24 0.45 -11.63 -0.60
CA PRO A 24 0.43 -12.82 -1.46
C PRO A 24 -0.41 -12.67 -2.76
N TYR A 25 -0.79 -11.45 -3.14
CA TYR A 25 -1.73 -11.25 -4.24
C TYR A 25 -1.05 -11.43 -5.61
N ASP A 26 -1.80 -11.99 -6.57
CA ASP A 26 -1.30 -12.14 -7.93
C ASP A 26 -1.06 -10.75 -8.54
N HIS A 27 0.18 -10.55 -8.96
CA HIS A 27 0.67 -9.31 -9.53
C HIS A 27 1.40 -9.55 -10.86
N SER A 28 1.25 -10.74 -11.45
CA SER A 28 1.88 -11.13 -12.72
C SER A 28 1.54 -10.15 -13.85
N ALA A 29 0.25 -9.82 -13.99
CA ALA A 29 -0.28 -8.88 -14.98
C ALA A 29 -0.18 -7.40 -14.58
N LEU A 30 0.10 -7.08 -13.32
CA LEU A 30 0.09 -5.71 -12.81
C LEU A 30 1.23 -4.89 -13.44
N THR A 31 0.89 -3.75 -14.04
CA THR A 31 1.84 -2.77 -14.57
C THR A 31 1.89 -1.54 -13.67
N VAL A 32 3.06 -1.17 -13.18
CA VAL A 32 3.26 -0.02 -12.29
C VAL A 32 4.21 0.97 -12.96
N ARG A 33 3.79 2.24 -13.03
CA ARG A 33 4.57 3.32 -13.63
C ARG A 33 4.75 4.47 -12.63
N VAL A 34 5.99 4.78 -12.30
CA VAL A 34 6.36 5.89 -11.42
C VAL A 34 6.96 7.02 -12.25
N ARG A 35 6.48 8.25 -12.07
CA ARG A 35 6.99 9.43 -12.77
C ARG A 35 6.90 10.67 -11.88
N TYR A 36 7.56 11.74 -12.30
CA TYR A 36 7.33 13.04 -11.67
C TYR A 36 5.98 13.62 -12.10
N SER A 37 5.26 14.21 -11.14
CA SER A 37 4.12 15.07 -11.39
C SER A 37 4.57 16.39 -12.01
N ARG A 38 3.68 17.02 -12.79
CA ARG A 38 3.90 18.34 -13.37
C ARG A 38 3.43 19.49 -12.47
N SER A 39 2.45 19.24 -11.61
CA SER A 39 1.75 20.31 -10.87
C SER A 39 1.24 19.90 -9.48
N SER A 40 1.26 18.63 -9.12
CA SER A 40 0.78 18.15 -7.81
C SER A 40 1.93 17.65 -6.94
N GLU A 41 1.76 17.73 -5.63
CA GLU A 41 2.70 17.15 -4.66
C GLU A 41 2.80 15.63 -4.82
N PHE A 42 1.68 14.96 -5.09
CA PHE A 42 1.65 13.58 -5.57
C PHE A 42 0.28 13.29 -6.20
N SER A 43 0.15 12.14 -6.86
CA SER A 43 -1.15 11.54 -7.18
C SER A 43 -1.00 10.07 -7.55
N GLY A 44 -2.04 9.29 -7.28
CA GLY A 44 -2.19 7.91 -7.73
C GLY A 44 -3.33 7.79 -8.74
N ALA A 45 -3.28 6.75 -9.57
CA ALA A 45 -4.44 6.32 -10.35
C ALA A 45 -4.36 4.83 -10.67
N CYS A 46 -5.45 4.12 -10.45
CA CYS A 46 -5.63 2.71 -10.80
C CYS A 46 -6.61 2.53 -11.97
N TYR A 47 -6.14 1.90 -13.04
CA TYR A 47 -6.93 1.50 -14.20
C TYR A 47 -7.19 0.00 -14.12
N TYR A 48 -8.32 -0.37 -13.48
CA TYR A 48 -8.65 -1.75 -13.11
C TYR A 48 -8.64 -2.73 -14.29
N ARG A 49 -9.25 -2.32 -15.41
CA ARG A 49 -9.39 -3.14 -16.62
C ARG A 49 -8.04 -3.56 -17.19
N ASP A 50 -7.05 -2.66 -17.11
CA ASP A 50 -5.73 -2.85 -17.70
C ASP A 50 -4.69 -3.32 -16.66
N ALA A 51 -5.12 -3.60 -15.42
CA ALA A 51 -4.25 -3.88 -14.28
C ALA A 51 -3.06 -2.91 -14.21
N ARG A 52 -3.34 -1.59 -14.21
CA ARG A 52 -2.31 -0.56 -14.33
C ARG A 52 -2.41 0.48 -13.23
N ILE A 53 -1.29 0.74 -12.56
CA ILE A 53 -1.14 1.76 -11.51
C ILE A 53 -0.15 2.82 -12.00
N PHE A 54 -0.55 4.08 -11.86
CA PHE A 54 0.32 5.24 -12.03
C PHE A 54 0.59 5.92 -10.70
N ILE A 55 1.85 6.27 -10.48
CA ILE A 55 2.31 7.00 -9.31
C ILE A 55 3.03 8.25 -9.82
N ASN A 56 2.51 9.42 -9.45
CA ASN A 56 3.11 10.71 -9.76
C ASN A 56 3.66 11.33 -8.48
N LEU A 57 4.93 11.71 -8.48
CA LEU A 57 5.60 12.34 -7.33
C LEU A 57 5.99 13.78 -7.65
N GLY A 58 5.72 14.71 -6.74
CA GLY A 58 6.16 16.09 -6.86
C GLY A 58 7.69 16.20 -6.72
N ARG A 59 8.34 16.92 -7.63
CA ARG A 59 9.80 17.17 -7.58
C ARG A 59 10.19 18.08 -6.42
N THR A 60 9.26 18.89 -5.95
CA THR A 60 9.46 19.92 -4.93
C THR A 60 9.09 19.46 -3.52
N ASN A 61 8.66 18.19 -3.36
CA ASN A 61 8.33 17.65 -2.06
C ASN A 61 9.55 17.70 -1.13
N ARG A 62 9.33 18.19 0.08
CA ARG A 62 10.34 18.23 1.13
C ARG A 62 10.01 17.18 2.17
N TYR A 63 11.05 16.57 2.72
CA TYR A 63 10.92 15.51 3.72
C TYR A 63 11.58 15.95 5.04
N PRO A 64 10.99 15.63 6.21
CA PRO A 64 9.80 14.79 6.39
C PRO A 64 8.52 15.42 5.83
N TYR A 65 7.71 14.61 5.14
CA TYR A 65 6.51 15.05 4.44
C TYR A 65 5.26 14.70 5.25
N PRO A 66 4.47 15.70 5.72
CA PRO A 66 3.26 15.47 6.51
C PRO A 66 2.08 15.14 5.60
N LEU A 67 1.86 13.85 5.35
CA LEU A 67 0.76 13.39 4.51
C LEU A 67 -0.56 13.41 5.28
N ALA A 68 -1.53 14.21 4.83
CA ALA A 68 -2.89 14.15 5.35
C ALA A 68 -3.61 12.87 4.86
N THR A 69 -4.28 12.16 5.76
CA THR A 69 -4.93 10.87 5.48
C THR A 69 -6.34 10.84 6.06
N GLN A 70 -7.23 10.04 5.46
CA GLN A 70 -8.60 9.83 5.93
C GLN A 70 -8.77 8.55 6.75
N VAL A 71 -7.72 8.12 7.46
CA VAL A 71 -7.73 6.84 8.19
C VAL A 71 -8.60 6.83 9.43
N ALA A 72 -8.89 7.99 10.03
CA ALA A 72 -9.70 8.08 11.24
C ALA A 72 -11.08 7.42 11.05
N ARG A 73 -11.59 6.79 12.11
CA ARG A 73 -12.97 6.33 12.14
C ARG A 73 -13.91 7.52 11.94
N SER A 74 -14.90 7.35 11.07
CA SER A 74 -15.96 8.35 10.95
C SER A 74 -16.78 8.41 12.23
N GLN A 75 -17.09 9.62 12.65
CA GLN A 75 -17.92 9.92 13.80
C GLN A 75 -19.19 10.62 13.35
N SER A 76 -20.27 10.41 14.08
CA SER A 76 -21.53 11.10 13.82
C SER A 76 -22.26 11.36 15.14
N ASN A 77 -22.97 12.47 15.18
CA ASN A 77 -23.97 12.75 16.18
C ASN A 77 -25.34 12.91 15.49
N ARG A 78 -26.36 13.40 16.20
CA ARG A 78 -27.72 13.56 15.64
C ARG A 78 -27.80 14.46 14.40
N THR A 79 -26.89 15.42 14.26
CA THR A 79 -27.01 16.51 13.27
C THR A 79 -25.84 16.58 12.30
N HIS A 80 -24.71 15.96 12.62
CA HIS A 80 -23.47 16.08 11.88
C HIS A 80 -22.75 14.74 11.77
N TRP A 81 -22.06 14.58 10.65
CA TRP A 81 -21.09 13.53 10.42
C TRP A 81 -19.74 14.19 10.15
N TRP A 82 -18.69 13.71 10.79
CA TRP A 82 -17.33 14.21 10.59
C TRP A 82 -16.32 13.07 10.60
N ARG A 83 -15.12 13.39 10.11
CA ARG A 83 -13.97 12.52 10.17
C ARG A 83 -12.75 13.38 10.40
N GLU A 84 -11.96 13.02 11.40
CA GLU A 84 -10.72 13.71 11.69
C GLU A 84 -9.66 13.40 10.62
N LEU A 85 -8.84 14.40 10.28
CA LEU A 85 -7.72 14.21 9.36
C LEU A 85 -6.46 13.94 10.18
N TYR A 86 -5.92 12.72 10.06
CA TYR A 86 -4.65 12.35 10.67
C TYR A 86 -3.50 12.57 9.71
N ARG A 87 -2.34 12.96 10.24
CA ARG A 87 -1.13 13.24 9.49
C ARG A 87 -0.12 12.12 9.69
N LEU A 88 0.21 11.42 8.62
CA LEU A 88 1.28 10.42 8.58
C LEU A 88 2.58 11.12 8.15
N THR A 89 3.64 11.01 8.95
CA THR A 89 4.92 11.64 8.65
C THR A 89 5.82 10.70 7.86
N LEU A 90 6.11 11.04 6.61
CA LEU A 90 6.95 10.25 5.72
C LEU A 90 8.37 10.78 5.70
N ALA A 91 9.36 9.92 5.92
CA ALA A 91 10.78 10.27 6.00
C ALA A 91 11.42 10.54 4.63
N ASP A 92 10.94 9.91 3.56
CA ASP A 92 11.51 10.05 2.22
C ASP A 92 10.49 9.82 1.09
N ALA A 93 10.94 10.07 -0.14
CA ALA A 93 10.12 9.89 -1.34
C ALA A 93 9.79 8.43 -1.66
N TYR A 94 10.57 7.46 -1.15
CA TYR A 94 10.25 6.04 -1.31
C TYR A 94 9.01 5.67 -0.50
N GLN A 95 8.89 6.20 0.72
CA GLN A 95 7.70 6.02 1.55
C GLN A 95 6.45 6.67 0.94
N LEU A 96 6.59 7.85 0.34
CA LEU A 96 5.47 8.48 -0.39
C LEU A 96 5.06 7.65 -1.62
N ALA A 97 6.03 7.16 -2.40
CA ALA A 97 5.75 6.29 -3.53
C ALA A 97 5.06 4.99 -3.09
N LEU A 98 5.49 4.41 -1.96
CA LEU A 98 4.90 3.21 -1.38
C LEU A 98 3.48 3.47 -0.88
N PHE A 99 3.23 4.59 -0.20
CA PHE A 99 1.88 4.97 0.24
C PHE A 99 0.91 5.03 -0.95
N VAL A 100 1.29 5.78 -2.00
CA VAL A 100 0.45 5.92 -3.21
C VAL A 100 0.28 4.56 -3.90
N TYR A 101 1.35 3.77 -4.00
CA TYR A 101 1.26 2.42 -4.56
C TYR A 101 0.25 1.55 -3.81
N LEU A 102 0.34 1.47 -2.48
CA LEU A 102 -0.53 0.63 -1.65
C LEU A 102 -1.98 1.10 -1.67
N HIS A 103 -2.21 2.41 -1.69
CA HIS A 103 -3.53 2.99 -1.85
C HIS A 103 -4.18 2.50 -3.16
N GLU A 104 -3.47 2.65 -4.29
CA GLU A 104 -3.97 2.21 -5.61
C GLU A 104 -4.03 0.68 -5.76
N LEU A 105 -3.10 -0.04 -5.13
CA LEU A 105 -3.12 -1.50 -5.06
C LEU A 105 -4.37 -1.97 -4.33
N TYR A 106 -4.76 -1.34 -3.22
CA TYR A 106 -5.96 -1.75 -2.51
C TYR A 106 -7.22 -1.53 -3.35
N HIS A 107 -7.31 -0.43 -4.09
CA HIS A 107 -8.37 -0.24 -5.09
C HIS A 107 -8.40 -1.38 -6.12
N TYR A 108 -7.24 -1.75 -6.65
CA TYR A 108 -7.10 -2.89 -7.56
C TYR A 108 -7.62 -4.19 -6.92
N LEU A 109 -7.18 -4.51 -5.71
CA LEU A 109 -7.56 -5.73 -5.00
C LEU A 109 -9.06 -5.78 -4.69
N VAL A 110 -9.66 -4.67 -4.29
CA VAL A 110 -11.12 -4.54 -4.09
C VAL A 110 -11.86 -4.87 -5.38
N SER A 111 -11.41 -4.32 -6.51
CA SER A 111 -12.00 -4.62 -7.82
C SER A 111 -11.81 -6.09 -8.20
N ARG A 112 -10.64 -6.67 -7.94
CA ARG A 112 -10.34 -8.08 -8.25
C ARG A 112 -11.09 -9.06 -7.35
N ALA A 113 -11.45 -8.65 -6.14
CA ALA A 113 -12.33 -9.38 -5.24
C ALA A 113 -13.83 -9.27 -5.61
N GLY A 114 -14.16 -8.63 -6.74
CA GLY A 114 -15.55 -8.45 -7.19
C GLY A 114 -16.37 -7.51 -6.31
N ARG A 115 -15.73 -6.65 -5.52
CA ARG A 115 -16.40 -5.69 -4.63
C ARG A 115 -16.53 -4.33 -5.31
N GLY A 116 -17.63 -3.62 -5.03
CA GLY A 116 -17.84 -2.28 -5.59
C GLY A 116 -16.78 -1.28 -5.11
N VAL A 117 -16.18 -0.49 -6.00
CA VAL A 117 -15.06 0.42 -5.66
C VAL A 117 -15.48 1.76 -5.06
N ARG A 118 -16.78 2.09 -5.08
CA ARG A 118 -17.29 3.39 -4.61
C ARG A 118 -17.11 3.55 -3.09
N ARG A 119 -16.68 4.76 -2.69
CA ARG A 119 -16.62 5.24 -1.29
C ARG A 119 -15.71 4.42 -0.38
N LYS A 120 -14.52 4.03 -0.88
CA LYS A 120 -13.55 3.21 -0.14
C LYS A 120 -12.16 3.85 0.03
N GLU A 121 -12.02 5.13 -0.30
CA GLU A 121 -10.80 5.91 -0.13
C GLU A 121 -10.17 5.72 1.26
N ALA A 122 -10.98 5.81 2.31
CA ALA A 122 -10.50 5.63 3.69
C ALA A 122 -9.97 4.22 3.97
N MET A 123 -10.48 3.19 3.29
CA MET A 123 -9.95 1.82 3.42
C MET A 123 -8.58 1.71 2.74
N CYS A 124 -8.43 2.34 1.57
CA CYS A 124 -7.17 2.41 0.85
C CYS A 124 -6.11 3.16 1.66
N ASP A 125 -6.47 4.31 2.23
CA ASP A 125 -5.61 5.06 3.13
C ASP A 125 -5.21 4.22 4.35
N ARG A 126 -6.15 3.51 4.99
CA ARG A 126 -5.84 2.65 6.14
C ARG A 126 -4.90 1.52 5.75
N PHE A 127 -5.12 0.90 4.60
CA PHE A 127 -4.26 -0.18 4.11
C PHE A 127 -2.82 0.31 3.92
N ALA A 128 -2.65 1.45 3.24
CA ALA A 128 -1.34 2.06 3.04
C ALA A 128 -0.72 2.50 4.38
N ALA A 129 -1.44 3.28 5.19
CA ALA A 129 -0.97 3.79 6.47
C ALA A 129 -0.55 2.66 7.42
N ARG A 130 -1.32 1.56 7.50
CA ARG A 130 -0.98 0.39 8.32
C ARG A 130 0.43 -0.12 8.01
N VAL A 131 0.74 -0.32 6.73
CA VAL A 131 2.07 -0.78 6.30
C VAL A 131 3.16 0.22 6.67
N LEU A 132 2.92 1.52 6.45
CA LEU A 132 3.92 2.55 6.75
C LEU A 132 4.17 2.71 8.27
N VAL A 133 3.12 2.59 9.09
CA VAL A 133 3.28 2.58 10.56
C VAL A 133 4.01 1.32 11.01
N ASP A 134 3.58 0.14 10.57
CA ASP A 134 4.04 -1.15 11.10
C ASP A 134 5.45 -1.52 10.62
N ALA A 135 5.75 -1.33 9.34
CA ALA A 135 7.02 -1.75 8.75
C ALA A 135 8.08 -0.64 8.76
N PHE A 136 7.67 0.64 8.81
CA PHE A 136 8.59 1.78 8.71
C PHE A 136 8.55 2.72 9.91
N GLY A 137 7.69 2.47 10.91
CA GLY A 137 7.60 3.30 12.10
C GLY A 137 7.12 4.73 11.83
N CYS A 138 6.42 4.97 10.71
CA CYS A 138 5.96 6.31 10.36
C CYS A 138 5.00 6.85 11.43
N PRO A 139 5.28 8.01 12.06
CA PRO A 139 4.39 8.58 13.07
C PRO A 139 3.05 9.02 12.45
N LEU A 140 1.94 8.56 13.05
CA LEU A 140 0.60 9.04 12.75
C LEU A 140 0.12 9.95 13.87
N ARG A 141 -0.21 11.19 13.54
CA ARG A 141 -0.59 12.24 14.50
C ARG A 141 -1.95 12.84 14.21
N ASP A 142 -2.64 13.28 15.25
CA ASP A 142 -3.88 14.04 15.13
C ASP A 142 -3.65 15.50 14.67
N SER A 143 -4.71 16.30 14.58
CA SER A 143 -4.58 17.71 14.18
C SER A 143 -3.77 18.57 15.16
N ASN A 144 -3.68 18.13 16.42
CA ASN A 144 -2.95 18.80 17.50
C ASN A 144 -1.49 18.29 17.61
N GLY A 145 -1.08 17.34 16.77
CA GLY A 145 0.24 16.72 16.81
C GLY A 145 0.37 15.59 17.84
N GLY A 146 -0.72 15.22 18.52
CA GLY A 146 -0.78 14.10 19.46
C GLY A 146 -0.64 12.75 18.78
N ALA A 147 -0.10 11.76 19.49
CA ALA A 147 -0.06 10.39 19.00
C ALA A 147 -1.47 9.79 18.96
N VAL A 148 -1.80 9.09 17.88
CA VAL A 148 -3.13 8.53 17.67
C VAL A 148 -3.18 7.06 18.15
N PRO A 149 -4.12 6.68 19.03
CA PRO A 149 -4.35 5.29 19.41
C PRO A 149 -4.66 4.39 18.21
N ARG A 150 -4.17 3.15 18.19
CA ARG A 150 -4.29 2.23 17.04
C ARG A 150 -5.75 1.92 16.68
N ASP A 151 -6.59 1.72 17.68
CA ASP A 151 -8.01 1.36 17.56
C ASP A 151 -8.90 2.46 16.94
N SER A 152 -8.42 3.72 16.95
CA SER A 152 -9.16 4.86 16.38
C SER A 152 -9.08 4.92 14.85
N TRP A 153 -8.07 4.29 14.24
CA TRP A 153 -7.87 4.30 12.78
C TRP A 153 -7.75 2.91 12.17
N ASP A 154 -7.33 1.89 12.94
CA ASP A 154 -7.10 0.54 12.44
C ASP A 154 -8.16 -0.48 12.90
N PHE A 155 -9.42 -0.19 12.60
CA PHE A 155 -10.58 -0.92 13.14
C PHE A 155 -11.30 -1.81 12.13
N GLN A 156 -10.90 -1.77 10.85
CA GLN A 156 -11.54 -2.55 9.78
C GLN A 156 -10.70 -3.77 9.44
N ASP A 157 -11.37 -4.89 9.18
CA ASP A 157 -10.73 -6.06 8.59
C ASP A 157 -10.53 -5.85 7.09
N LEU A 158 -9.43 -5.17 6.76
CA LEU A 158 -9.05 -4.88 5.39
C LEU A 158 -8.70 -6.14 4.60
N HIS A 159 -8.25 -7.21 5.26
CA HIS A 159 -7.84 -8.46 4.60
C HIS A 159 -9.05 -9.31 4.20
N ALA A 160 -10.04 -9.47 5.09
CA ALA A 160 -11.29 -10.15 4.76
C ALA A 160 -11.99 -9.50 3.56
N PHE A 161 -11.86 -8.17 3.45
CA PHE A 161 -12.49 -7.42 2.38
C PHE A 161 -11.94 -7.71 0.98
N VAL A 162 -10.66 -8.06 0.89
CA VAL A 162 -9.97 -8.43 -0.36
C VAL A 162 -9.65 -9.93 -0.42
N ALA A 163 -10.24 -10.74 0.46
CA ALA A 163 -9.95 -12.17 0.55
C ALA A 163 -10.23 -12.94 -0.76
N GLY A 164 -11.19 -12.46 -1.56
CA GLY A 164 -11.52 -13.00 -2.88
C GLY A 164 -10.61 -12.53 -4.01
N ALA A 165 -9.62 -11.67 -3.76
CA ALA A 165 -8.67 -11.27 -4.79
C ALA A 165 -7.75 -12.45 -5.15
N PRO A 166 -7.39 -12.63 -6.44
CA PRO A 166 -6.47 -13.68 -6.85
C PRO A 166 -5.14 -13.62 -6.10
N ARG A 167 -4.64 -14.78 -5.70
CA ARG A 167 -3.35 -14.92 -5.03
C ARG A 167 -2.35 -15.56 -5.99
N THR A 168 -1.08 -15.23 -5.83
CA THR A 168 -0.01 -15.95 -6.49
C THR A 168 -0.12 -17.42 -6.10
N ALA A 169 -0.13 -18.32 -7.08
CA ALA A 169 -0.07 -19.75 -6.78
C ALA A 169 1.11 -20.00 -5.84
N PRO A 170 0.97 -20.80 -4.77
CA PRO A 170 2.10 -21.18 -3.95
C PRO A 170 3.19 -21.69 -4.90
N ARG A 171 4.37 -21.07 -4.88
CA ARG A 171 5.52 -21.70 -5.53
C ARG A 171 5.62 -23.09 -4.92
N GLU A 172 5.33 -24.12 -5.71
CA GLU A 172 5.58 -25.49 -5.28
C GLU A 172 6.99 -25.48 -4.71
N ARG A 173 7.10 -25.68 -3.38
CA ARG A 173 8.41 -25.79 -2.74
C ARG A 173 9.11 -26.86 -3.54
N ALA A 174 10.17 -26.48 -4.27
CA ALA A 174 10.97 -27.41 -5.05
C ALA A 174 11.10 -28.69 -4.24
N ALA A 175 10.56 -29.78 -4.79
CA ALA A 175 10.41 -31.05 -4.09
C ALA A 175 11.69 -31.30 -3.31
N ARG A 176 11.55 -31.53 -1.99
CA ARG A 176 12.69 -31.87 -1.11
C ARG A 176 13.53 -32.90 -1.85
N ILE A 177 14.71 -32.51 -2.33
CA ILE A 177 15.62 -33.45 -2.98
C ILE A 177 15.85 -34.56 -1.95
N PRO A 178 15.46 -35.82 -2.22
CA PRO A 178 15.71 -36.89 -1.28
C PRO A 178 17.23 -37.03 -1.12
N VAL A 179 17.76 -36.61 0.03
CA VAL A 179 19.16 -36.82 0.38
C VAL A 179 19.28 -38.27 0.81
N THR A 180 19.70 -39.14 -0.12
CA THR A 180 20.10 -40.50 0.21
C THR A 180 21.48 -40.46 0.89
N ILE A 181 21.53 -40.50 2.21
CA ILE A 181 22.78 -40.69 2.95
C ILE A 181 23.17 -42.17 2.81
N ARG A 182 24.12 -42.49 1.92
CA ARG A 182 24.74 -43.81 1.88
C ARG A 182 25.90 -43.86 2.88
N GLY A 183 25.78 -44.71 3.88
CA GLY A 183 26.91 -45.27 4.61
C GLY A 183 26.97 -44.96 6.10
N VAL A 184 26.35 -45.83 6.91
CA VAL A 184 26.90 -46.23 8.21
C VAL A 184 26.74 -47.74 8.30
N ARG A 185 27.85 -48.48 8.13
CA ARG A 185 27.96 -49.85 8.63
C ARG A 185 28.43 -49.71 10.08
N LEU A 186 27.59 -50.17 11.01
CA LEU A 186 28.00 -50.48 12.39
C LEU A 186 28.86 -51.75 12.37
#